data_AF-C3Y1R6-F1
#
_entry.id   AF-C3Y1R6-F1
#
_cell.length_a   1.000
_cell.length_b   1.000
_cell.length_c   1.000
_cell.angle_alpha   90.00
_cell.angle_beta   90.00
_cell.angle_gamma   90.00
#
_symmetry.space_group_name_H-M   'P 1'
#
loop_
_entity.id
_entity.type
_entity.pdbx_description
1 polymer ?
#
loop_
_entity_poly.entity_id
_entity_poly.type
_entity_poly.pdbx_seq_one_letter_code
_entity_poly.pdbx_strand_id
1 'polypeptide(L)'
;QKLTDLRDAITCIADHTIAGEFSERPCNVPDIRAKDIYKSAYFFIENVFYNDFRYEDNRDLSRNVREWEQNKHEGKGSYTTQHMEDVKFNDLHIRLGYPYLYCHQGDCEHLIIFKDLRMFHADDCRDEGLYPLMVNRYRFRRQMCRVCATFTAKWVTYDDQLAEESPCFFCDLCFKALHYSKDQTKLAEFEAYPYVDMGIFNLAIV
;
A
#
# COMPACT_ATOMS: atom_id res chain seq x y z
N GLN A 1 12.12 -13.81 13.75
CA GLN A 1 11.23 -13.44 12.62
C GLN A 1 12.02 -13.33 11.34
N LYS A 2 11.40 -13.77 10.25
CA LYS A 2 11.88 -13.58 8.87
C LYS A 2 11.52 -12.17 8.39
N LEU A 3 12.16 -11.69 7.32
CA LEU A 3 11.78 -10.40 6.72
C LEU A 3 10.36 -10.40 6.15
N THR A 4 9.83 -11.57 5.79
CA THR A 4 8.44 -11.73 5.38
C THR A 4 7.45 -11.35 6.48
N ASP A 5 7.79 -11.58 7.75
CA ASP A 5 6.94 -11.20 8.89
C ASP A 5 6.87 -9.67 9.01
N LEU A 6 7.98 -8.97 8.74
CA LEU A 6 8.02 -7.52 8.68
C LEU A 6 7.19 -6.99 7.51
N ARG A 7 7.33 -7.60 6.31
CA ARG A 7 6.54 -7.23 5.13
C ARG A 7 5.04 -7.30 5.44
N ASP A 8 4.59 -8.41 6.03
CA ASP A 8 3.17 -8.66 6.29
C ASP A 8 2.58 -7.70 7.34
N ALA A 9 3.43 -7.11 8.18
CA ALA A 9 3.04 -6.11 9.17
C ALA A 9 3.01 -4.66 8.65
N ILE A 10 3.60 -4.40 7.47
CA ILE A 10 3.54 -3.07 6.84
C ILE A 10 2.19 -2.92 6.14
N THR A 11 1.40 -1.94 6.58
CA THR A 11 0.11 -1.62 5.96
C THR A 11 0.25 -0.40 5.05
N CYS A 12 -0.08 -0.54 3.78
CA CYS A 12 -0.14 0.56 2.83
C CYS A 12 -1.57 0.78 2.32
N ILE A 13 -1.98 2.03 2.06
CA ILE A 13 -3.28 2.29 1.43
C ILE A 13 -3.41 1.63 0.06
N ALA A 14 -2.31 1.57 -0.71
CA ALA A 14 -2.28 0.96 -2.03
C ALA A 14 -2.70 -0.51 -1.96
N ASP A 15 -2.42 -1.23 -0.86
CA ASP A 15 -2.82 -2.64 -0.67
C ASP A 15 -4.32 -2.86 -0.67
N HIS A 16 -5.08 -1.81 -0.36
CA HIS A 16 -6.53 -1.88 -0.21
C HIS A 16 -7.30 -1.21 -1.34
N THR A 17 -6.61 -0.51 -2.24
CA THR A 17 -7.21 0.05 -3.45
C THR A 17 -7.82 -1.07 -4.28
N ILE A 18 -9.01 -0.83 -4.82
CA ILE A 18 -9.68 -1.71 -5.78
C ILE A 18 -9.33 -1.19 -7.17
N ALA A 19 -8.72 -2.03 -7.98
CA ALA A 19 -8.30 -1.64 -9.33
C ALA A 19 -9.50 -1.58 -10.28
N GLY A 20 -9.59 -0.49 -11.03
CA GLY A 20 -10.55 -0.33 -12.12
C GLY A 20 -11.53 0.82 -11.94
N GLU A 21 -12.12 1.21 -13.06
CA GLU A 21 -13.16 2.22 -13.19
C GLU A 21 -14.54 1.53 -13.10
N PHE A 22 -15.48 2.13 -12.37
CA PHE A 22 -16.78 1.52 -12.04
C PHE A 22 -17.98 2.46 -12.23
N SER A 23 -17.87 3.56 -12.96
CA SER A 23 -19.00 4.47 -13.22
C SER A 23 -20.15 3.80 -13.94
N GLU A 24 -19.90 2.83 -14.82
CA GLU A 24 -20.97 2.10 -15.51
C GLU A 24 -21.64 1.02 -14.66
N ARG A 25 -21.01 0.61 -13.54
CA ARG A 25 -21.47 -0.50 -12.71
C ARG A 25 -21.13 -0.33 -11.22
N PRO A 26 -21.62 0.75 -10.58
CA PRO A 26 -21.23 1.11 -9.21
C PRO A 26 -21.71 0.11 -8.16
N CYS A 27 -22.71 -0.71 -8.47
CA CYS A 27 -23.23 -1.76 -7.59
C CYS A 27 -22.41 -3.06 -7.65
N ASN A 28 -21.52 -3.21 -8.63
CA ASN A 28 -20.82 -4.46 -8.94
C ASN A 28 -19.30 -4.30 -8.78
N VAL A 29 -18.87 -3.58 -7.73
CA VAL A 29 -17.46 -3.47 -7.37
C VAL A 29 -17.01 -4.80 -6.74
N PRO A 30 -15.97 -5.47 -7.28
CA PRO A 30 -15.44 -6.70 -6.69
C PRO A 30 -14.74 -6.40 -5.37
N ASP A 31 -14.84 -7.30 -4.40
CA ASP A 31 -14.04 -7.25 -3.16
C ASP A 31 -12.68 -7.93 -3.37
N ILE A 32 -11.96 -7.51 -4.42
CA ILE A 32 -10.59 -7.96 -4.72
C ILE A 32 -9.70 -6.73 -4.62
N ARG A 33 -8.76 -6.76 -3.68
CA ARG A 33 -7.88 -5.62 -3.40
C ARG A 33 -6.57 -5.79 -4.14
N ALA A 34 -5.86 -4.68 -4.33
CA ALA A 34 -4.56 -4.67 -5.00
C ALA A 34 -3.57 -5.67 -4.38
N LYS A 35 -3.52 -5.82 -3.06
CA LYS A 35 -2.62 -6.80 -2.40
C LYS A 35 -2.92 -8.27 -2.75
N ASP A 36 -4.15 -8.57 -3.13
CA ASP A 36 -4.58 -9.94 -3.46
C ASP A 36 -4.11 -10.31 -4.88
N ILE A 37 -3.85 -9.30 -5.72
CA ILE A 37 -3.39 -9.43 -7.11
C ILE A 37 -1.88 -9.19 -7.20
N TYR A 38 -1.40 -8.08 -6.65
CA TYR A 38 -0.03 -7.57 -6.77
C TYR A 38 0.77 -7.90 -5.51
N LYS A 39 1.19 -9.16 -5.40
CA LYS A 39 1.87 -9.69 -4.20
C LYS A 39 3.40 -9.50 -4.21
N SER A 40 3.97 -9.01 -5.31
CA SER A 40 5.42 -8.82 -5.42
C SER A 40 5.89 -7.62 -4.61
N ALA A 41 7.00 -7.78 -3.89
CA ALA A 41 7.61 -6.73 -3.09
C ALA A 41 9.10 -7.00 -2.88
N TYR A 42 9.87 -5.97 -2.52
CA TYR A 42 11.23 -6.14 -2.03
C TYR A 42 11.59 -5.13 -0.93
N PHE A 43 12.55 -5.50 -0.09
CA PHE A 43 13.34 -4.56 0.70
C PHE A 43 14.68 -4.32 0.00
N PHE A 44 15.17 -3.09 0.01
CA PHE A 44 16.51 -2.75 -0.45
C PHE A 44 17.31 -2.15 0.70
N ILE A 45 18.26 -2.95 1.21
CA ILE A 45 19.06 -2.66 2.40
C ILE A 45 20.53 -2.99 2.10
N GLU A 46 21.44 -2.04 2.36
CA GLU A 46 22.90 -2.18 2.16
C GLU A 46 23.30 -2.82 0.81
N ASN A 47 22.70 -2.35 -0.29
CA ASN A 47 22.92 -2.84 -1.66
C ASN A 47 22.40 -4.25 -1.96
N VAL A 48 21.55 -4.80 -1.10
CA VAL A 48 20.90 -6.10 -1.27
C VAL A 48 19.40 -5.89 -1.49
N PHE A 49 18.88 -6.45 -2.58
CA PHE A 49 17.43 -6.59 -2.79
C PHE A 49 16.94 -7.91 -2.21
N TYR A 50 16.10 -7.83 -1.19
CA TYR A 50 15.39 -8.95 -0.60
C TYR A 50 14.02 -9.06 -1.27
N ASN A 51 13.93 -9.82 -2.36
CA ASN A 51 12.70 -9.98 -3.14
C ASN A 51 11.81 -11.05 -2.49
N ASP A 52 10.51 -10.79 -2.40
CA ASP A 52 9.56 -11.77 -1.91
C ASP A 52 9.20 -12.76 -3.01
N PHE A 53 9.63 -14.02 -2.88
CA PHE A 53 9.32 -15.09 -3.82
C PHE A 53 8.44 -16.19 -3.20
N ARG A 54 7.70 -15.87 -2.13
CA ARG A 54 6.81 -16.84 -1.44
C ARG A 54 5.69 -17.39 -2.32
N TYR A 55 5.29 -16.67 -3.37
CA TYR A 55 4.24 -17.06 -4.29
C TYR A 55 4.80 -17.23 -5.69
N GLU A 56 4.36 -18.25 -6.41
CA GLU A 56 4.83 -18.54 -7.79
C GLU A 56 4.58 -17.38 -8.76
N ASP A 57 3.51 -16.60 -8.54
CA ASP A 57 3.16 -15.44 -9.35
C ASP A 57 4.01 -14.19 -9.03
N ASN A 58 4.84 -14.22 -7.98
CA ASN A 58 5.67 -13.09 -7.61
C ASN A 58 6.78 -12.87 -8.64
N ARG A 59 6.92 -11.62 -9.06
CA ARG A 59 7.93 -11.18 -10.01
C ARG A 59 9.08 -10.49 -9.29
N ASP A 60 10.27 -10.61 -9.87
CA ASP A 60 11.45 -9.88 -9.45
C ASP A 60 11.33 -8.40 -9.86
N LEU A 61 10.80 -7.58 -8.96
CA LEU A 61 10.65 -6.14 -9.19
C LEU A 61 12.00 -5.42 -9.24
N SER A 62 13.04 -5.94 -8.58
CA SER A 62 14.38 -5.36 -8.55
C SER A 62 15.14 -5.48 -9.88
N ARG A 63 14.70 -6.38 -10.76
CA ARG A 63 15.39 -6.73 -12.01
C ARG A 63 15.72 -5.51 -12.86
N ASN A 64 14.74 -4.65 -13.13
CA ASN A 64 14.92 -3.49 -14.00
C ASN A 64 15.95 -2.51 -13.44
N VAL A 65 15.96 -2.31 -12.12
CA VAL A 65 16.92 -1.43 -11.44
C VAL A 65 18.34 -1.99 -11.54
N ARG A 66 18.50 -3.31 -11.34
CA ARG A 66 19.80 -3.99 -11.46
C ARG A 66 20.34 -3.96 -12.88
N GLU A 67 19.50 -4.24 -13.88
CA GLU A 67 19.88 -4.19 -15.29
C GLU A 67 20.28 -2.76 -15.70
N TRP A 68 19.54 -1.74 -15.25
CA TRP A 68 19.86 -0.34 -15.48
C TRP A 68 21.24 0.05 -14.91
N GLU A 69 21.52 -0.32 -13.65
CA GLU A 69 22.78 -0.02 -12.97
C GLU A 69 23.98 -0.63 -13.70
N GLN A 70 23.87 -1.90 -14.09
CA GLN A 70 24.92 -2.63 -14.81
C GLN A 70 25.29 -1.95 -16.13
N ASN A 71 24.29 -1.49 -16.88
CA ASN A 71 24.49 -0.82 -18.17
C ASN A 71 25.08 0.58 -18.02
N LYS A 72 24.71 1.32 -16.97
CA LYS A 72 25.14 2.71 -16.73
C LYS A 72 26.56 2.83 -16.18
N HIS A 73 26.97 1.88 -15.33
CA HIS A 73 28.20 1.98 -14.54
C HIS A 73 29.28 0.98 -14.95
N GLU A 74 29.21 0.41 -16.17
CA GLU A 74 30.15 -0.62 -16.65
C GLU A 74 30.28 -1.80 -15.65
N GLY A 75 29.20 -2.14 -14.94
CA GLY A 75 29.20 -3.18 -13.92
C GLY A 75 29.93 -2.84 -12.60
N LYS A 76 30.25 -1.57 -12.32
CA LYS A 76 30.91 -1.17 -11.06
C LYS A 76 29.98 -1.13 -9.84
N GLY A 77 28.67 -1.05 -10.04
CA GLY A 77 27.66 -1.20 -8.98
C GLY A 77 27.32 -2.69 -8.78
N SER A 78 27.58 -3.24 -7.59
CA SER A 78 27.24 -4.63 -7.26
C SER A 78 26.00 -4.69 -6.38
N TYR A 79 24.82 -4.48 -6.96
CA TYR A 79 23.59 -4.87 -6.27
C TYR A 79 23.46 -6.39 -6.27
N THR A 80 23.14 -6.95 -5.12
CA THR A 80 22.91 -8.39 -4.96
C THR A 80 21.44 -8.66 -4.64
N THR A 81 21.03 -9.92 -4.75
CA THR A 81 19.66 -10.33 -4.47
C THR A 81 19.61 -11.52 -3.53
N GLN A 82 18.62 -11.54 -2.65
CA GLN A 82 18.30 -12.67 -1.79
C GLN A 82 16.78 -12.90 -1.75
N HIS A 83 16.38 -14.12 -1.42
CA HIS A 83 14.99 -14.48 -1.17
C HIS A 83 14.57 -13.94 0.20
N MET A 84 13.52 -13.14 0.25
CA MET A 84 13.05 -12.51 1.49
C MET A 84 12.64 -13.55 2.53
N GLU A 85 12.07 -14.67 2.08
CA GLU A 85 11.63 -15.79 2.90
C GLU A 85 12.77 -16.59 3.54
N ASP A 86 14.01 -16.40 3.12
CA ASP A 86 15.19 -17.11 3.65
C ASP A 86 16.01 -16.26 4.62
N VAL A 87 15.68 -14.97 4.79
CA VAL A 87 16.46 -14.02 5.57
C VAL A 87 15.73 -13.64 6.86
N LYS A 88 16.44 -13.65 7.98
CA LYS A 88 15.94 -13.14 9.27
C LYS A 88 16.37 -11.70 9.48
N PHE A 89 15.63 -11.01 10.35
CA PHE A 89 15.95 -9.65 10.74
C PHE A 89 17.38 -9.52 11.34
N ASN A 90 17.83 -10.54 12.07
CA ASN A 90 19.18 -10.58 12.66
C ASN A 90 20.31 -10.81 11.63
N ASP A 91 19.98 -11.23 10.41
CA ASP A 91 20.97 -11.43 9.34
C ASP A 91 21.25 -10.14 8.57
N LEU A 92 20.46 -9.09 8.82
CA LEU A 92 20.59 -7.80 8.17
C LEU A 92 21.81 -7.03 8.70
N HIS A 93 22.54 -6.43 7.77
CA HIS A 93 23.49 -5.36 8.08
C HIS A 93 22.73 -4.03 7.94
N ILE A 94 22.69 -3.23 9.00
CA ILE A 94 21.93 -1.98 9.04
C ILE A 94 22.76 -0.84 9.62
N ARG A 95 22.44 0.38 9.19
CA ARG A 95 22.90 1.64 9.75
C ARG A 95 21.70 2.33 10.40
N LEU A 96 21.83 2.63 11.69
CA LEU A 96 20.78 3.34 12.40
C LEU A 96 20.60 4.75 11.83
N GLY A 97 19.35 5.16 11.65
CA GLY A 97 18.98 6.45 11.08
C GLY A 97 19.17 6.57 9.56
N TYR A 98 19.68 5.54 8.88
CA TYR A 98 19.80 5.54 7.42
C TYR A 98 18.47 5.12 6.75
N PRO A 99 18.03 5.82 5.69
CA PRO A 99 16.82 5.46 4.97
C PRO A 99 17.07 4.29 4.01
N TYR A 100 16.29 3.23 4.17
CA TYR A 100 16.19 2.10 3.27
C TYR A 100 14.85 2.12 2.52
N LEU A 101 14.73 1.29 1.49
CA LEU A 101 13.55 1.25 0.64
C LEU A 101 12.78 -0.06 0.83
N TYR A 102 11.46 0.06 0.94
CA TYR A 102 10.50 -1.01 0.72
C TYR A 102 9.66 -0.65 -0.49
N CYS A 103 9.61 -1.53 -1.48
CA CYS A 103 8.79 -1.34 -2.67
C CYS A 103 7.82 -2.51 -2.80
N HIS A 104 6.54 -2.22 -3.06
CA HIS A 104 5.53 -3.23 -3.33
C HIS A 104 4.64 -2.80 -4.50
N GLN A 105 3.94 -3.77 -5.10
CA GLN A 105 3.05 -3.57 -6.26
C GLN A 105 3.72 -3.01 -7.53
N GLY A 106 5.04 -2.84 -7.53
CA GLY A 106 5.85 -2.43 -8.68
C GLY A 106 6.35 -0.99 -8.61
N ASP A 107 5.61 -0.09 -7.98
CA ASP A 107 5.90 1.35 -7.94
C ASP A 107 5.55 2.03 -6.60
N CYS A 108 4.97 1.30 -5.64
CA CYS A 108 4.65 1.86 -4.33
C CYS A 108 5.87 1.78 -3.42
N GLU A 109 6.55 2.90 -3.25
CA GLU A 109 7.82 3.03 -2.52
C GLU A 109 7.62 3.65 -1.13
N HIS A 110 8.22 3.01 -0.12
CA HIS A 110 8.17 3.44 1.27
C HIS A 110 9.57 3.48 1.86
N LEU A 111 9.86 4.52 2.62
CA LEU A 111 11.11 4.61 3.37
C LEU A 111 11.01 3.82 4.67
N ILE A 112 12.02 2.99 4.93
CA ILE A 112 12.19 2.26 6.19
C ILE A 112 13.44 2.76 6.89
N ILE A 113 13.30 3.13 8.14
CA ILE A 113 14.39 3.65 8.96
C ILE A 113 14.48 2.82 10.23
N PHE A 114 15.63 2.19 10.45
CA PHE A 114 15.96 1.57 11.73
C PHE A 114 16.37 2.70 12.69
N LYS A 115 15.41 3.17 13.48
CA LYS A 115 15.59 4.37 14.31
C LYS A 115 16.48 4.11 15.53
N ASP A 116 16.32 2.95 16.16
CA ASP A 116 16.96 2.62 17.43
C ASP A 116 17.16 1.11 17.54
N LEU A 117 18.14 0.70 18.36
CA LEU A 117 18.43 -0.69 18.70
C LEU A 117 18.77 -0.77 20.19
N ARG A 118 18.03 -1.58 20.93
CA ARG A 118 18.25 -1.79 22.36
C ARG A 118 18.19 -3.25 22.74
N MET A 119 18.75 -3.57 23.90
CA MET A 119 18.59 -4.89 24.51
C MET A 119 17.14 -5.12 24.94
N PHE A 120 16.75 -6.39 24.94
CA PHE A 120 15.46 -6.85 25.42
C PHE A 120 15.29 -6.49 26.92
N HIS A 121 14.14 -5.91 27.27
CA HIS A 121 13.81 -5.43 28.61
C HIS A 121 12.73 -6.30 29.26
N ALA A 122 12.65 -6.30 30.59
CA ALA A 122 11.70 -7.14 31.32
C ALA A 122 10.22 -6.83 31.02
N ASP A 123 9.94 -5.60 30.60
CA ASP A 123 8.61 -5.07 30.23
C ASP A 123 8.25 -5.35 28.75
N ASP A 124 9.18 -5.88 27.96
CA ASP A 124 8.88 -6.22 26.57
C ASP A 124 7.96 -7.42 26.48
N CYS A 125 7.20 -7.49 25.38
CA CYS A 125 6.38 -8.65 25.08
C CYS A 125 7.27 -9.90 25.01
N ARG A 126 6.95 -10.92 25.81
CA ARG A 126 7.69 -12.18 25.83
C ARG A 126 7.20 -13.20 24.81
N ASP A 127 6.00 -12.97 24.28
CA ASP A 127 5.46 -13.82 23.22
C ASP A 127 6.07 -13.39 21.89
N GLU A 128 6.95 -14.21 21.36
CA GLU A 128 7.60 -14.00 20.06
C GLU A 128 6.61 -13.99 18.90
N GLY A 129 5.46 -14.66 19.03
CA GLY A 129 4.42 -14.75 18.01
C GLY A 129 3.60 -13.46 17.84
N LEU A 130 3.69 -12.54 18.80
CA LEU A 130 3.02 -11.23 18.71
C LEU A 130 3.84 -10.19 17.94
N TYR A 131 5.12 -10.46 17.69
CA TYR A 131 5.96 -9.58 16.90
C TYR A 131 5.83 -9.86 15.41
N PRO A 132 6.03 -8.85 14.54
CA PRO A 132 6.39 -7.47 14.87
C PRO A 132 5.24 -6.67 15.51
N LEU A 133 5.55 -5.86 16.53
CA LEU A 133 4.58 -5.06 17.28
C LEU A 133 4.42 -3.66 16.70
N MET A 134 3.18 -3.26 16.43
CA MET A 134 2.86 -1.88 16.06
C MET A 134 2.79 -1.00 17.31
N VAL A 135 3.87 -0.28 17.62
CA VAL A 135 3.97 0.57 18.81
C VAL A 135 3.40 1.98 18.62
N ASN A 136 3.31 2.45 17.38
CA ASN A 136 2.76 3.75 17.05
C ASN A 136 2.13 3.72 15.64
N ARG A 137 1.02 4.44 15.48
CA ARG A 137 0.31 4.58 14.22
C ARG A 137 -0.17 6.01 14.05
N TYR A 138 0.14 6.61 12.90
CA TYR A 138 -0.33 7.95 12.60
C TYR A 138 -1.85 7.96 12.36
N ARG A 139 -2.55 8.92 12.95
CA ARG A 139 -4.01 9.09 12.75
C ARG A 139 -4.27 10.05 11.59
N PHE A 140 -4.71 9.50 10.45
CA PHE A 140 -5.14 10.30 9.32
C PHE A 140 -6.50 10.96 9.58
N ARG A 141 -6.68 12.15 9.01
CA ARG A 141 -7.99 12.79 8.93
C ARG A 141 -8.82 12.05 7.89
N ARG A 142 -10.10 11.81 8.21
CA ARG A 142 -11.04 11.18 7.27
C ARG A 142 -11.35 12.15 6.13
N GLN A 143 -11.37 11.64 4.91
CA GLN A 143 -11.87 12.31 3.73
C GLN A 143 -13.41 12.26 3.76
N MET A 144 -14.03 13.40 4.02
CA MET A 144 -15.48 13.49 4.10
C MET A 144 -16.10 13.67 2.71
N CYS A 145 -17.33 13.23 2.54
CA CYS A 145 -18.11 13.47 1.33
C CYS A 145 -18.29 14.98 1.09
N ARG A 146 -18.03 15.43 -0.13
CA ARG A 146 -18.14 16.84 -0.52
C ARG A 146 -19.56 17.39 -0.43
N VAL A 147 -20.57 16.57 -0.73
CA VAL A 147 -21.98 16.97 -0.76
C VAL A 147 -22.57 17.09 0.64
N CYS A 148 -22.46 16.05 1.47
CA CYS A 148 -23.13 16.02 2.78
C CYS A 148 -22.24 16.42 3.96
N ALA A 149 -20.91 16.42 3.80
CA ALA A 149 -19.92 16.62 4.86
C ALA A 149 -20.08 15.73 6.11
N THR A 150 -20.94 14.72 6.05
CA THR A 150 -21.39 13.92 7.21
C THR A 150 -20.78 12.52 7.19
N PHE A 151 -20.77 11.87 6.03
CA PHE A 151 -20.23 10.52 5.86
C PHE A 151 -18.86 10.57 5.20
N THR A 152 -18.00 9.62 5.54
CA THR A 152 -16.70 9.44 4.87
C THR A 152 -16.90 9.02 3.43
N ALA A 153 -16.02 9.51 2.56
CA ALA A 153 -16.02 9.19 1.15
C ALA A 153 -15.77 7.70 0.93
N LYS A 154 -16.45 7.16 -0.08
CA LYS A 154 -16.31 5.80 -0.61
C LYS A 154 -16.07 5.77 -2.12
N TRP A 155 -16.22 6.93 -2.76
CA TRP A 155 -16.06 7.12 -4.19
C TRP A 155 -15.24 8.38 -4.43
N VAL A 156 -14.36 8.30 -5.42
CA VAL A 156 -13.69 9.45 -6.03
C VAL A 156 -14.08 9.50 -7.49
N THR A 157 -14.47 10.67 -7.99
CA THR A 157 -14.76 10.89 -9.40
C THR A 157 -13.72 11.80 -10.04
N TYR A 158 -13.52 11.60 -11.34
CA TYR A 158 -12.68 12.42 -12.20
C TYR A 158 -13.48 12.87 -13.42
N ASP A 159 -13.13 14.04 -13.94
CA ASP A 159 -13.75 14.66 -15.12
C ASP A 159 -15.28 14.68 -15.04
N ASP A 160 -15.77 14.94 -13.82
CA ASP A 160 -17.16 14.83 -13.44
C ASP A 160 -17.93 16.12 -13.74
N GLN A 161 -18.81 16.07 -14.74
CA GLN A 161 -19.59 17.22 -15.18
C GLN A 161 -20.58 17.74 -14.12
N LEU A 162 -20.90 16.93 -13.10
CA LEU A 162 -21.82 17.29 -12.03
C LEU A 162 -21.09 17.79 -10.77
N ALA A 163 -19.75 17.67 -10.72
CA ALA A 163 -18.93 18.14 -9.62
C ALA A 163 -18.26 19.50 -9.94
N GLU A 164 -18.04 20.30 -8.91
CA GLU A 164 -17.33 21.59 -9.02
C GLU A 164 -15.80 21.43 -9.09
N GLU A 165 -15.27 20.29 -8.66
CA GLU A 165 -13.84 20.00 -8.56
C GLU A 165 -13.51 18.60 -9.12
N SER A 166 -12.28 18.42 -9.59
CA SER A 166 -11.76 17.12 -10.07
C SER A 166 -10.36 16.92 -9.47
N PRO A 167 -10.12 15.87 -8.66
CA PRO A 167 -11.09 14.85 -8.22
C PRO A 167 -12.13 15.37 -7.20
N CYS A 168 -13.30 14.76 -7.17
CA CYS A 168 -14.34 15.00 -6.15
C CYS A 168 -14.66 13.73 -5.35
N PHE A 169 -14.95 13.88 -4.05
CA PHE A 169 -15.14 12.76 -3.13
C PHE A 169 -16.58 12.65 -2.63
N PHE A 170 -17.16 11.46 -2.72
CA PHE A 170 -18.56 11.21 -2.36
C PHE A 170 -18.69 10.03 -1.41
N CYS A 171 -19.64 10.11 -0.47
CA CYS A 171 -20.14 8.91 0.19
C CYS A 171 -21.04 8.14 -0.77
N ASP A 172 -21.28 6.86 -0.49
CA ASP A 172 -22.06 5.99 -1.38
C ASP A 172 -23.46 6.52 -1.71
N LEU A 173 -24.13 7.13 -0.72
CA LEU A 173 -25.47 7.69 -0.91
C LEU A 173 -25.48 8.91 -1.83
N CYS A 174 -24.60 9.89 -1.56
CA CYS A 174 -24.53 11.11 -2.36
C CYS A 174 -24.02 10.81 -3.78
N PHE A 175 -23.07 9.88 -3.92
CA PHE A 175 -22.59 9.44 -5.23
C PHE A 175 -23.74 8.91 -6.09
N LYS A 176 -24.50 7.95 -5.57
CA LYS A 176 -25.62 7.35 -6.30
C LYS A 176 -26.73 8.36 -6.60
N ALA A 177 -27.06 9.22 -5.64
CA ALA A 177 -28.13 10.20 -5.78
C ALA A 177 -27.82 11.31 -6.79
N LEU A 178 -26.55 11.71 -6.93
CA LEU A 178 -26.16 12.76 -7.87
C LEU A 178 -26.00 12.23 -9.30
N HIS A 179 -25.42 11.04 -9.45
CA HIS A 179 -24.92 10.58 -10.76
C HIS A 179 -25.83 9.60 -11.49
N TYR A 180 -26.84 9.02 -10.82
CA TYR A 180 -27.67 7.97 -11.41
C TYR A 180 -29.17 8.25 -11.28
N SER A 181 -29.91 7.89 -12.31
CA SER A 181 -31.37 7.86 -12.28
C SER A 181 -31.89 6.78 -11.33
N LYS A 182 -33.20 6.79 -11.06
CA LYS A 182 -33.86 5.72 -10.29
C LYS A 182 -33.70 4.33 -10.94
N ASP A 183 -33.54 4.30 -12.26
CA ASP A 183 -33.33 3.09 -13.06
C ASP A 183 -31.83 2.72 -13.18
N GLN A 184 -30.97 3.34 -12.36
CA GLN A 184 -29.51 3.15 -12.33
C GLN A 184 -28.80 3.53 -13.63
N THR A 185 -29.40 4.42 -14.43
CA THR A 185 -28.76 4.96 -15.64
C THR A 185 -27.88 6.15 -15.27
N LYS A 186 -26.64 6.16 -15.77
CA LYS A 186 -25.70 7.27 -15.60
C LYS A 186 -26.26 8.56 -16.21
N LEU A 187 -26.20 9.66 -15.46
CA LEU A 187 -26.82 10.94 -15.83
C LEU A 187 -25.88 11.92 -16.57
N ALA A 188 -24.57 11.72 -16.45
CA ALA A 188 -23.55 12.57 -17.05
C ALA A 188 -22.25 11.79 -17.28
N GLU A 189 -21.31 12.36 -18.03
CA GLU A 189 -19.98 11.76 -18.20
C GLU A 189 -19.09 12.06 -16.99
N PHE A 190 -18.45 11.01 -16.49
CA PHE A 190 -17.48 11.01 -15.39
C PHE A 190 -16.80 9.64 -15.30
N GLU A 191 -15.63 9.58 -14.68
CA GLU A 191 -15.02 8.35 -14.21
C GLU A 191 -15.23 8.21 -12.70
N ALA A 192 -15.46 7.00 -12.20
CA ALA A 192 -15.65 6.74 -10.78
C ALA A 192 -14.82 5.54 -10.31
N TYR A 193 -14.09 5.76 -9.22
CA TYR A 193 -13.23 4.77 -8.60
C TYR A 193 -13.63 4.59 -7.12
N PRO A 194 -13.67 3.35 -6.60
CA PRO A 194 -13.81 3.10 -5.18
C PRO A 194 -12.68 3.81 -4.42
N TYR A 195 -13.06 4.66 -3.48
CA TYR A 195 -12.12 5.40 -2.65
C TYR A 195 -11.98 4.72 -1.29
N VAL A 196 -10.73 4.63 -0.84
CA VAL A 196 -10.40 3.97 0.41
C VAL A 196 -9.75 4.95 1.37
N ASP A 197 -10.46 5.27 2.45
CA ASP A 197 -10.06 6.31 3.39
C ASP A 197 -9.02 5.82 4.40
N MET A 198 -7.85 6.47 4.40
CA MET A 198 -6.77 6.23 5.38
C MET A 198 -7.23 6.36 6.84
N GLY A 199 -8.19 7.24 7.12
CA GLY A 199 -8.72 7.46 8.47
C GLY A 199 -9.59 6.29 8.97
N ILE A 200 -10.31 5.62 8.08
CA ILE A 200 -11.10 4.42 8.40
C ILE A 200 -10.21 3.19 8.58
N PHE A 201 -9.14 3.04 7.79
CA PHE A 201 -8.17 1.95 7.96
C PHE A 201 -7.54 1.89 9.34
N ASN A 202 -7.40 3.05 9.96
CA ASN A 202 -6.81 3.16 11.30
C ASN A 202 -7.74 2.70 12.42
N LEU A 203 -9.02 2.45 12.16
CA LEU A 203 -10.02 2.09 13.16
C LEU A 203 -10.44 0.61 13.12
N ALA A 204 -10.25 -0.07 11.98
CA ALA A 204 -10.77 -1.42 11.75
C ALA A 204 -9.76 -2.57 12.00
N ILE A 205 -8.54 -2.24 12.43
CA ILE A 205 -7.52 -3.21 12.86
C ILE A 205 -7.18 -2.87 14.31
N VAL A 206 -8.00 -3.39 15.23
CA VAL A 206 -7.78 -3.45 16.68
C VAL A 206 -8.08 -4.87 17.11
#